data_AF-A0A955N2B8-F1
#
_entry.id   AF-A0A955N2B8-F1
#
_cell.length_a   1.000
_cell.length_b   1.000
_cell.length_c   1.000
_cell.angle_alpha   90.00
_cell.angle_beta   90.00
_cell.angle_gamma   90.00
#
_symmetry.space_group_name_H-M   'P 1'
#
loop_
_entity.id
_entity.type
_entity.pdbx_description
1 polymer ?
#
loop_
_entity_poly.entity_id
_entity_poly.type
_entity_poly.pdbx_seq_one_letter_code
_entity_poly.pdbx_strand_id
1 'polypeptide(L)'
;MGYDLHITRAEEWIYNEGREISKEEWLAYVESDPELSLVPKNGDCFTDWNVDLADYEIKESCQNQEHGAKRCLRNSREDLA
;
A
#
# COMPACT_ATOMS: atom_id res chain seq x y z
N MET A 1 -1.49 1.80 18.32
CA MET A 1 -1.54 0.33 18.16
C MET A 1 -0.76 0.03 16.88
N GLY A 2 0.43 -0.53 16.97
CA GLY A 2 1.25 -0.90 15.80
C GLY A 2 1.22 -2.41 15.61
N TYR A 3 1.26 -2.86 14.36
CA TYR A 3 1.41 -4.28 14.02
C TYR A 3 2.85 -4.53 13.59
N ASP A 4 3.38 -5.68 13.98
CA ASP A 4 4.70 -6.15 13.56
C ASP A 4 4.50 -7.34 12.61
N LEU A 5 4.87 -7.15 11.35
CA LEU A 5 4.72 -8.17 10.31
C LEU A 5 6.10 -8.70 9.92
N HIS A 6 6.22 -10.02 9.95
CA HIS A 6 7.42 -10.72 9.51
C HIS A 6 7.13 -11.41 8.17
N ILE A 7 7.85 -11.01 7.13
CA ILE A 7 7.81 -11.67 5.81
C ILE A 7 8.94 -12.70 5.79
N THR A 8 8.60 -13.97 5.57
CA THR A 8 9.55 -15.09 5.58
C THR A 8 9.23 -16.08 4.48
N ARG A 9 10.26 -16.83 4.02
CA ARG A 9 10.09 -18.00 3.12
C ARG A 9 9.87 -19.30 3.89
N ALA A 10 10.11 -19.28 5.20
CA ALA A 10 9.77 -20.40 6.07
C ALA A 10 8.25 -20.45 6.28
N GLU A 11 7.76 -21.64 6.63
CA GLU A 11 6.34 -21.82 6.99
C GLU A 11 6.01 -21.05 8.27
N GLU A 12 6.98 -20.94 9.19
CA GLU A 12 6.87 -20.15 10.41
C GLU A 12 8.08 -19.21 10.55
N TRP A 13 7.82 -17.96 10.95
CA TRP A 13 8.85 -16.93 11.11
C TRP A 13 9.91 -17.30 12.16
N ILE A 14 9.53 -18.05 13.20
CA ILE A 14 10.43 -18.50 14.27
C ILE A 14 11.46 -19.53 13.79
N TYR A 15 11.20 -20.23 12.68
CA TYR A 15 12.05 -21.28 12.13
C TYR A 15 12.64 -20.86 10.78
N ASN A 16 13.15 -19.63 10.69
CA ASN A 16 13.65 -19.05 9.44
C ASN A 16 15.16 -19.24 9.19
N GLU A 17 15.89 -19.92 10.09
CA GLU A 17 17.32 -20.16 9.88
C GLU A 17 17.59 -20.83 8.52
N GLY A 18 18.46 -20.22 7.72
CA GLY A 18 18.82 -20.69 6.38
C GLY A 18 17.77 -20.42 5.28
N ARG A 19 16.63 -19.78 5.62
CA ARG A 19 15.60 -19.32 4.66
C ARG A 19 15.39 -17.81 4.68
N GLU A 20 16.31 -17.09 5.31
CA GLU A 20 16.33 -15.64 5.40
C GLU A 20 16.36 -14.99 4.02
N ILE A 21 15.61 -13.90 3.89
CA ILE A 21 15.68 -13.04 2.70
C ILE A 21 16.92 -12.17 2.88
N SER A 22 17.85 -12.23 1.93
CA SER A 22 19.05 -11.40 1.99
C SER A 22 18.70 -9.93 1.76
N LYS A 23 19.56 -9.03 2.23
CA LYS A 23 19.37 -7.59 2.04
C LYS A 23 19.29 -7.22 0.55
N GLU A 24 20.18 -7.79 -0.26
CA GLU A 24 20.25 -7.52 -1.69
C GLU A 24 18.98 -7.98 -2.42
N GLU A 25 18.47 -9.15 -2.02
CA GLU A 25 17.23 -9.69 -2.57
C GLU A 25 16.04 -8.80 -2.20
N TRP A 26 15.96 -8.37 -0.95
CA TRP A 26 14.94 -7.44 -0.48
C TRP A 26 14.98 -6.13 -1.26
N LEU A 27 16.15 -5.52 -1.41
CA LEU A 27 16.30 -4.26 -2.15
C LEU A 27 15.88 -4.39 -3.62
N ALA A 28 16.25 -5.50 -4.27
CA ALA A 28 15.83 -5.76 -5.65
C ALA A 28 14.31 -5.92 -5.76
N TYR A 29 13.67 -6.55 -4.77
CA TYR A 29 12.22 -6.69 -4.73
C TYR A 29 11.53 -5.32 -4.57
N VAL A 30 12.00 -4.50 -3.63
CA VAL A 30 11.47 -3.16 -3.39
C VAL A 30 11.65 -2.26 -4.61
N GLU A 31 12.77 -2.35 -5.32
CA GLU A 31 12.97 -1.60 -6.55
C GLU A 31 12.02 -2.03 -7.68
N SER A 32 11.59 -3.31 -7.67
CA SER A 32 10.66 -3.85 -8.67
C SER A 32 9.19 -3.51 -8.39
N ASP A 33 8.84 -3.16 -7.15
CA ASP A 33 7.46 -2.94 -6.72
C ASP A 33 7.21 -1.43 -6.51
N PRO A 34 6.38 -0.78 -7.34
CA PRO A 34 6.10 0.65 -7.21
C PRO A 34 5.28 1.00 -5.96
N GLU A 35 4.62 0.04 -5.31
CA GLU A 35 3.91 0.27 -4.06
C GLU A 35 4.87 0.32 -2.86
N LEU A 36 6.09 -0.18 -2.98
CA LEU A 36 7.06 -0.18 -1.89
C LEU A 36 8.07 0.97 -2.07
N SER A 37 8.34 1.67 -0.99
CA SER A 37 9.35 2.75 -0.99
C SER A 37 10.29 2.60 0.19
N LEU A 38 11.60 2.67 -0.05
CA LEU A 38 12.59 2.60 1.01
C LEU A 38 12.53 3.84 1.91
N VAL A 39 12.77 3.62 3.20
CA VAL A 39 12.72 4.63 4.26
C VAL A 39 14.07 4.66 4.97
N PRO A 40 15.10 5.32 4.39
CA PRO A 40 16.48 5.27 4.90
C PRO A 40 16.61 5.79 6.33
N LYS A 41 15.69 6.67 6.75
CA LYS A 41 15.67 7.25 8.10
C LYS A 41 15.38 6.20 9.19
N ASN A 42 14.75 5.07 8.84
CA ASN A 42 14.42 3.97 9.75
C ASN A 42 15.43 2.81 9.69
N GLY A 43 16.25 2.75 8.64
CA GLY A 43 17.27 1.74 8.41
C GLY A 43 17.27 1.25 6.97
N ASP A 44 18.31 0.50 6.61
CA ASP A 44 18.57 0.15 5.21
C ASP A 44 17.57 -0.83 4.58
N CYS A 45 16.78 -1.53 5.40
CA CYS A 45 15.79 -2.51 4.96
C CYS A 45 14.35 -2.08 5.29
N PHE A 46 14.15 -0.86 5.80
CA PHE A 46 12.81 -0.38 6.11
C PHE A 46 12.13 0.19 4.88
N THR A 47 10.85 -0.17 4.71
CA THR A 47 10.01 0.30 3.60
C THR A 47 8.66 0.76 4.11
N ASP A 48 8.13 1.80 3.47
CA ASP A 48 6.72 2.17 3.57
C ASP A 48 5.97 1.51 2.41
N TRP A 49 4.83 0.88 2.73
CA TRP A 49 3.90 0.40 1.73
C TRP A 49 2.92 1.51 1.37
N ASN A 50 3.09 2.04 0.17
CA ASN A 50 2.30 3.10 -0.41
C ASN A 50 1.12 2.46 -1.14
N VAL A 51 0.09 2.11 -0.36
CA VAL A 51 -1.15 1.58 -0.92
C VAL A 51 -1.81 2.68 -1.73
N ASP A 52 -1.84 2.53 -3.05
CA ASP A 52 -2.56 3.46 -3.90
C ASP A 52 -4.05 3.24 -3.68
N LEU A 53 -4.66 4.10 -2.84
CA LEU A 53 -6.08 4.02 -2.49
C LEU A 53 -7.00 4.23 -3.72
N ALA A 54 -6.43 4.48 -4.90
CA ALA A 54 -7.15 4.52 -6.17
C ALA A 54 -7.76 3.17 -6.58
N ASP A 55 -7.14 2.04 -6.20
CA ASP A 55 -7.64 0.70 -6.52
C ASP A 55 -8.55 0.11 -5.44
N TYR A 56 -8.54 0.70 -4.25
CA TYR A 56 -9.65 0.54 -3.32
C TYR A 56 -10.78 1.43 -3.85
N GLU A 57 -11.60 0.89 -4.77
CA GLU A 57 -13.01 1.27 -4.83
C GLU A 57 -13.53 1.10 -3.39
N ILE A 58 -13.47 2.19 -2.62
CA ILE A 58 -14.38 2.38 -1.52
C ILE A 58 -15.72 2.28 -2.24
N LYS A 59 -16.31 1.09 -2.20
CA LYS A 59 -17.74 0.92 -2.33
C LYS A 59 -18.30 1.67 -1.14
N GLU A 60 -18.31 2.99 -1.23
CA GLU A 60 -19.34 3.79 -0.60
C GLU A 60 -20.60 3.22 -1.21
N SER A 61 -21.16 2.24 -0.52
CA SER A 61 -22.58 2.00 -0.58
C SER A 61 -23.20 3.27 -0.01
N CYS A 62 -23.26 4.32 -0.84
CA CYS A 62 -24.27 5.34 -0.78
C CYS A 62 -25.60 4.60 -0.95
N GLN A 63 -26.06 3.94 0.12
CA GLN A 63 -27.46 3.60 0.25
C GLN A 63 -28.19 4.92 0.22
N ASN A 64 -28.84 5.16 -0.92
CA ASN A 64 -29.77 6.25 -1.07
C ASN A 64 -30.82 6.13 0.05
N GLN A 65 -31.00 7.18 0.82
CA GLN A 65 -32.34 7.51 1.27
C GLN A 65 -32.56 9.01 1.15
N GLU A 66 -33.15 9.34 -0.01
CA GLU A 66 -34.18 10.35 -0.22
C GLU A 66 -34.25 11.44 0.83
N HIS A 67 -33.72 12.63 0.56
CA HIS A 67 -34.33 13.93 0.84
C HIS A 67 -33.43 15.00 0.18
N GLY A 68 -33.82 15.43 -1.03
CA GLY A 68 -33.51 16.74 -1.61
C GLY A 68 -32.03 17.18 -1.69
N ALA A 69 -31.49 17.14 -2.90
CA ALA A 69 -30.26 17.81 -3.37
C ALA A 69 -28.91 17.11 -3.11
N LYS A 70 -28.55 16.21 -4.04
CA LYS A 70 -27.15 15.82 -4.26
C LYS A 70 -26.43 16.93 -5.02
N ARG A 71 -25.66 17.78 -4.33
CA ARG A 71 -24.70 18.69 -4.98
C ARG A 71 -23.35 17.97 -5.09
N CYS A 72 -23.17 17.22 -6.18
CA CYS A 72 -21.84 16.78 -6.59
C CYS A 72 -21.28 17.83 -7.54
N LEU A 73 -20.43 18.73 -7.05
CA LEU A 73 -19.57 19.52 -7.93
C LEU A 73 -18.53 18.55 -8.50
N ARG A 74 -18.85 18.02 -9.69
CA ARG A 74 -17.95 17.23 -10.51
C ARG A 74 -16.82 18.18 -10.93
N ASN A 75 -15.59 17.89 -10.54
CA ASN A 75 -14.41 18.53 -11.13
C ASN A 75 -14.35 18.11 -12.61
N SER A 76 -14.95 18.90 -13.50
CA SER A 76 -14.79 18.73 -14.94
C SER A 76 -13.41 19.27 -15.33
N ARG A 77 -12.49 18.34 -15.51
CA ARG A 77 -11.20 18.53 -16.20
C ARG A 77 -11.48 18.58 -17.71
N GLU A 78 -12.00 19.72 -18.20
CA GLU A 78 -12.15 20.03 -19.64
C GLU A 78 -11.94 21.54 -19.89
N ASP A 79 -10.75 22.05 -19.53
CA ASP A 79 -10.19 23.30 -20.09
C ASP A 79 -9.19 22.93 -21.19
N LEU A 80 -9.70 22.49 -22.33
CA LEU A 80 -8.98 22.44 -23.60
C LEU A 80 -9.90 22.95 -24.71
N ALA A 81 -9.94 24.29 -24.84
CA ALA A 81 -10.29 25.00 -26.06
C ALA A 81 -9.53 26.34 -26.07
#